data_AF-A0A5N7JSJ5-F1
#
_entry.id   AF-A0A5N7JSJ5-F1
#
_cell.length_a   1.000
_cell.length_b   1.000
_cell.length_c   1.000
_cell.angle_alpha   90.00
_cell.angle_beta   90.00
_cell.angle_gamma   90.00
#
_symmetry.space_group_name_H-M   'P 1'
#
loop_
_entity.id
_entity.type
_entity.pdbx_description
1 polymer ?
#
loop_
_entity_poly.entity_id
_entity_poly.type
_entity_poly.pdbx_seq_one_letter_code
_entity_poly.pdbx_strand_id
1 'polypeptide(L)'
;MDKLYPLLFPISIEAYRLAELNPYQGQVFSTYLLLKLPGENVELTDGMIHFIGQEVWGDTLGYRSDKIRNVEWTGKDCARHSGTRVPVPAGITPYRRVYHEDGAIDLRRIDGDLIYSPREGLTLPLVKIMERAWI
;
A
#
# COMPACT_ATOMS: atom_id res chain seq x y z
N MET A 1 0.44 -10.02 25.66
CA MET A 1 -0.56 -9.10 25.06
C MET A 1 -0.36 -8.94 23.55
N ASP A 2 0.80 -9.31 22.99
CA ASP A 2 1.18 -9.08 21.58
C ASP A 2 0.34 -9.84 20.55
N LYS A 3 -0.35 -10.91 20.94
CA LYS A 3 -1.22 -11.70 20.04
C LYS A 3 -2.65 -11.19 19.95
N LEU A 4 -3.10 -10.35 20.89
CA LEU A 4 -4.48 -9.84 20.94
C LEU A 4 -4.64 -8.61 20.03
N TYR A 5 -3.62 -7.75 19.98
CA TYR A 5 -3.69 -6.50 19.22
C TYR A 5 -3.84 -6.68 17.70
N PRO A 6 -3.10 -7.59 17.02
CA PRO A 6 -3.34 -7.87 15.60
C PRO A 6 -4.73 -8.41 15.31
N LEU A 7 -5.35 -9.06 16.31
CA LEU A 7 -6.68 -9.66 16.22
C LEU A 7 -7.79 -8.62 16.37
N LEU A 8 -7.54 -7.56 17.15
CA LEU A 8 -8.47 -6.45 17.37
C LEU A 8 -8.33 -5.33 16.33
N PHE A 9 -7.14 -5.16 15.75
CA PHE A 9 -6.85 -4.13 14.76
C PHE A 9 -6.08 -4.73 13.57
N PRO A 10 -6.75 -5.53 12.72
CA PRO A 10 -6.14 -6.15 11.56
C PRO A 10 -5.88 -5.08 10.49
N ILE A 11 -4.77 -4.37 10.60
CA ILE A 11 -4.25 -3.57 9.49
C ILE A 11 -3.67 -4.52 8.45
N SER A 12 -4.08 -4.35 7.19
CA SER A 12 -3.54 -5.12 6.09
C SER A 12 -3.14 -4.21 4.93
N ILE A 13 -2.13 -4.67 4.20
CA ILE A 13 -1.69 -4.05 2.96
C ILE A 13 -1.84 -5.07 1.86
N GLU A 14 -2.37 -4.66 0.72
CA GLU A 14 -2.48 -5.49 -0.47
C GLU A 14 -1.97 -4.72 -1.68
N ALA A 15 -1.08 -5.34 -2.45
CA ALA A 15 -0.66 -4.79 -3.74
C ALA A 15 -1.39 -5.49 -4.89
N TYR A 16 -1.94 -4.73 -5.84
CA TYR A 16 -2.45 -5.29 -7.09
C TYR A 16 -2.26 -4.32 -8.26
N ARG A 17 -2.20 -4.87 -9.47
CA ARG A 17 -2.06 -4.09 -10.71
C ARG A 17 -3.42 -3.88 -11.36
N LEU A 18 -3.65 -2.68 -11.88
CA LEU A 18 -4.89 -2.32 -12.55
C LEU A 18 -4.59 -1.70 -13.92
N ALA A 19 -5.33 -2.15 -14.93
CA ALA A 19 -5.34 -1.54 -16.26
C ALA A 19 -6.33 -0.37 -16.24
N GLU A 20 -5.81 0.85 -16.36
CA GLU A 20 -6.59 2.08 -16.34
C GLU A 20 -6.62 2.70 -17.73
N LEU A 21 -7.71 3.40 -18.05
CA LEU A 21 -7.81 4.18 -19.27
C LEU A 21 -7.44 5.64 -18.97
N ASN A 22 -6.30 6.08 -19.46
CA ASN A 22 -5.88 7.47 -19.46
C ASN A 22 -6.39 8.17 -20.74
N PRO A 23 -7.15 9.28 -20.64
CA PRO A 23 -7.68 10.01 -21.80
C PRO A 23 -6.63 10.50 -22.80
N TYR A 24 -5.39 10.71 -22.35
CA TYR A 24 -4.30 11.25 -23.17
C TYR A 24 -3.30 10.20 -23.64
N GLN A 25 -3.14 9.12 -22.89
CA GLN A 25 -2.12 8.08 -23.14
C GLN A 25 -2.71 6.73 -23.55
N GLY A 26 -4.04 6.58 -23.53
CA GLY A 26 -4.70 5.30 -23.74
C GLY A 26 -4.60 4.40 -22.51
N GLN A 27 -4.45 3.09 -22.71
CA GLN A 27 -4.36 2.15 -21.60
C GLN A 27 -3.01 2.29 -20.87
N VAL A 28 -3.06 2.50 -19.57
CA VAL A 28 -1.90 2.55 -18.67
C VAL A 28 -2.05 1.50 -17.58
N PHE A 29 -0.93 0.96 -17.11
CA PHE A 29 -0.91 0.06 -15.97
C PHE A 29 -0.44 0.82 -14.74
N SER A 30 -1.23 0.75 -13.67
CA SER A 30 -0.90 1.34 -12.39
C SER A 30 -0.91 0.24 -11.34
N THR A 31 0.09 0.24 -10.46
CA THR A 31 0.12 -0.64 -9.30
C THR A 31 -0.45 0.11 -8.09
N TYR A 32 -1.47 -0.47 -7.46
CA TYR A 32 -2.15 0.07 -6.30
C TYR A 32 -1.68 -0.68 -5.07
N LEU A 33 -1.27 0.07 -4.05
CA LEU A 33 -1.05 -0.45 -2.71
C LEU A 33 -2.22 0.00 -1.82
N LEU A 34 -3.10 -0.94 -1.46
CA LEU A 34 -4.24 -0.68 -0.61
C LEU A 34 -3.87 -0.90 0.85
N LEU A 35 -4.03 0.15 1.65
CA LEU A 35 -3.98 0.11 3.10
C LEU A 35 -5.40 -0.01 3.65
N LYS A 36 -5.69 -1.11 4.35
CA LYS A 36 -7.00 -1.36 4.96
C LYS A 36 -6.93 -1.03 6.45
N LEU A 37 -7.49 0.13 6.83
CA LEU A 37 -7.60 0.50 8.23
C LEU A 37 -8.87 -0.10 8.86
N PRO A 38 -8.79 -0.63 10.08
CA PRO A 38 -9.97 -1.11 10.79
C PRO A 38 -10.84 0.06 11.26
N GLY A 39 -12.16 -0.06 11.07
CA GLY A 39 -13.15 0.95 11.43
C GLY A 39 -13.81 1.63 10.23
N GLU A 40 -14.99 2.19 10.45
CA GLU A 40 -15.72 2.95 9.43
C GLU A 40 -15.32 4.43 9.47
N ASN A 41 -15.12 5.03 8.29
CA ASN A 41 -14.81 6.46 8.14
C ASN A 41 -13.62 6.97 8.98
N VAL A 42 -12.62 6.13 9.19
CA VAL A 42 -11.40 6.52 9.93
C VAL A 42 -10.61 7.56 9.13
N GLU A 43 -10.26 8.66 9.76
CA GLU A 43 -9.37 9.66 9.15
C GLU A 43 -7.91 9.24 9.36
N LEU A 44 -7.18 8.99 8.27
CA LEU A 44 -5.75 8.71 8.31
C LEU A 44 -4.98 10.02 8.50
N THR A 45 -4.35 10.16 9.65
CA THR A 45 -3.41 11.26 9.93
C THR A 45 -1.97 10.82 9.65
N ASP A 46 -1.08 11.79 9.47
CA ASP A 46 0.31 11.51 9.05
C ASP A 46 1.05 10.57 10.01
N GLY A 47 0.88 10.76 11.32
CA GLY A 47 1.56 9.97 12.35
C GLY A 47 0.94 8.61 12.66
N MET A 48 -0.19 8.25 12.04
CA MET A 48 -0.84 6.96 12.31
C MET A 48 -0.09 5.78 11.71
N ILE A 49 0.60 5.99 10.58
CA ILE A 49 1.39 4.96 9.94
C ILE A 49 2.79 5.46 9.68
N HIS A 50 3.75 4.55 9.85
CA HIS A 50 5.12 4.79 9.45
C HIS A 50 5.66 3.50 8.86
N PHE A 51 6.01 3.55 7.59
CA PHE A 51 6.64 2.44 6.89
C PHE A 51 8.07 2.79 6.55
N ILE A 52 8.96 1.84 6.78
CA ILE A 52 10.34 1.89 6.29
C ILE A 52 10.63 0.56 5.60
N GLY A 53 11.14 0.64 4.37
CA GLY A 53 11.40 -0.56 3.60
C GLY A 53 12.02 -0.30 2.25
N GLN A 54 11.79 -1.23 1.34
CA GLN A 54 12.35 -1.25 0.01
C GLN A 54 11.28 -1.57 -1.02
N GLU A 55 11.31 -0.85 -2.13
CA GLU A 55 10.55 -1.14 -3.33
C GLU A 55 11.48 -1.77 -4.36
N VAL A 56 11.09 -2.92 -4.88
CA VAL A 56 11.81 -3.64 -5.94
C VAL A 56 11.13 -3.36 -7.27
N TRP A 57 11.86 -2.72 -8.16
CA TRP A 57 11.41 -2.32 -9.49
C TRP A 57 12.12 -3.14 -10.56
N GLY A 58 11.38 -3.78 -11.45
CA GLY A 58 11.97 -4.65 -12.48
C GLY A 58 11.17 -4.58 -13.77
N ASP A 59 11.79 -4.94 -14.89
CA ASP A 59 11.05 -5.04 -16.15
C ASP A 59 10.28 -6.36 -16.20
N THR A 60 9.16 -6.38 -16.95
CA THR A 60 8.32 -7.57 -17.04
C THR A 60 9.05 -8.76 -17.69
N LEU A 61 10.00 -8.47 -18.58
CA LEU A 61 10.68 -9.44 -19.44
C LEU A 61 12.03 -9.95 -18.90
N GLY A 62 12.55 -9.40 -17.80
CA GLY A 62 13.81 -9.81 -17.17
C GLY A 62 15.07 -9.40 -17.91
N TYR A 63 15.00 -8.42 -18.82
CA TYR A 63 16.17 -7.93 -19.56
C TYR A 63 16.99 -6.92 -18.76
N ARG A 64 16.41 -6.36 -17.69
CA ARG A 64 17.06 -5.38 -16.83
C ARG A 64 17.14 -5.91 -15.41
N SER A 65 18.27 -5.66 -14.76
CA SER A 65 18.45 -5.95 -13.35
C SER A 65 17.43 -5.18 -12.51
N ASP A 66 16.90 -5.83 -11.48
CA ASP A 66 16.02 -5.19 -10.51
C ASP A 66 16.71 -3.98 -9.87
N LYS A 67 15.96 -2.89 -9.76
CA LYS A 67 16.35 -1.68 -9.05
C LYS A 67 15.65 -1.68 -7.69
N ILE A 68 16.45 -1.71 -6.64
CA ILE A 68 15.98 -1.59 -5.26
C ILE A 68 16.00 -0.11 -4.88
N ARG A 69 14.88 0.37 -4.34
CA ARG A 69 14.75 1.73 -3.80
C ARG A 69 14.35 1.66 -2.35
N ASN A 70 15.17 2.22 -1.46
CA ASN A 70 14.77 2.41 -0.07
C ASN A 70 13.71 3.51 -0.01
N VAL A 71 12.62 3.25 0.69
CA VAL A 71 11.52 4.19 0.84
C VAL A 71 11.06 4.27 2.28
N GLU A 72 10.55 5.44 2.61
CA GLU A 72 9.90 5.74 3.86
C GLU A 72 8.63 6.50 3.51
N TRP A 73 7.50 6.08 4.09
CA TRP A 73 6.22 6.76 3.86
C TRP A 73 5.37 6.77 5.13
N THR A 74 4.53 7.80 5.21
CA THR A 74 3.67 8.08 6.36
C THR A 74 2.20 8.24 5.91
N GLY A 75 1.30 8.66 6.79
CA GLY A 75 -0.12 8.78 6.45
C GLY A 75 -0.39 9.73 5.27
N LYS A 76 0.41 10.80 5.11
CA LYS A 76 0.28 11.77 4.00
C LYS A 76 0.54 11.17 2.61
N ASP A 77 1.28 10.07 2.55
CA ASP A 77 1.65 9.38 1.31
C ASP A 77 0.52 8.50 0.76
N CYS A 78 -0.57 8.38 1.51
CA CYS A 78 -1.72 7.56 1.20
C CYS A 78 -2.96 8.43 1.00
N ALA A 79 -3.63 8.30 -0.15
CA ALA A 79 -4.89 8.97 -0.44
C ALA A 79 -6.08 8.08 -0.09
N ARG A 80 -7.23 8.66 0.27
CA ARG A 80 -8.46 7.90 0.49
C ARG A 80 -8.79 7.07 -0.76
N HIS A 81 -9.02 5.77 -0.61
CA HIS A 81 -9.48 4.94 -1.71
C HIS A 81 -10.99 5.15 -1.88
N SER A 82 -11.36 6.20 -2.62
CA SER A 82 -12.73 6.54 -2.96
C SER A 82 -12.93 6.67 -4.47
N GLY A 83 -14.19 6.72 -4.89
CA GLY A 83 -14.57 6.89 -6.30
C GLY A 83 -14.28 5.67 -7.19
N THR A 84 -14.04 4.50 -6.60
CA THR A 84 -13.76 3.26 -7.34
C THR A 84 -14.98 2.35 -7.40
N ARG A 85 -15.01 1.43 -8.36
CA ARG A 85 -16.03 0.37 -8.44
C ARG A 85 -15.69 -0.84 -7.57
N VAL A 86 -14.60 -0.78 -6.80
CA VAL A 86 -14.14 -1.89 -5.95
C VAL A 86 -14.96 -1.85 -4.66
N PRO A 87 -15.70 -2.92 -4.31
CA PRO A 87 -16.47 -2.95 -3.08
C PRO A 87 -15.54 -2.91 -1.88
N VAL A 88 -15.88 -2.05 -0.92
CA VAL A 88 -15.15 -1.94 0.35
C VAL A 88 -15.92 -2.75 1.40
N PRO A 89 -15.28 -3.70 2.10
CA PRO A 89 -15.93 -4.41 3.20
C PRO A 89 -16.39 -3.46 4.30
N ALA A 90 -17.53 -3.76 4.93
CA ALA A 90 -18.00 -3.02 6.10
C ALA A 90 -16.97 -3.07 7.23
N GLY A 91 -16.89 -2.01 8.03
CA GLY A 91 -15.89 -1.90 9.09
C GLY A 91 -14.44 -1.73 8.63
N ILE A 92 -14.20 -1.45 7.35
CA ILE A 92 -12.87 -1.14 6.81
C ILE A 92 -12.88 0.22 6.12
N THR A 93 -11.80 0.95 6.35
CA THR A 93 -11.52 2.23 5.73
C THR A 93 -10.27 2.10 4.83
N PRO A 94 -10.43 2.07 3.51
CA PRO A 94 -9.32 1.86 2.59
C PRO A 94 -8.65 3.18 2.21
N TYR A 95 -7.34 3.15 2.23
CA TYR A 95 -6.44 4.15 1.66
C TYR A 95 -5.60 3.50 0.56
N ARG A 96 -5.07 4.30 -0.36
CA ARG A 96 -4.24 3.83 -1.46
C ARG A 96 -3.01 4.69 -1.65
N ARG A 97 -1.91 4.04 -2.02
CA ARG A 97 -0.78 4.67 -2.71
C ARG A 97 -0.73 4.12 -4.13
N VAL A 98 -0.53 4.99 -5.12
CA VAL A 98 -0.54 4.64 -6.54
C VAL A 98 0.85 4.78 -7.13
N TYR A 99 1.28 3.74 -7.82
CA TYR A 99 2.53 3.66 -8.55
C TYR A 99 2.22 3.64 -10.03
N HIS A 100 2.66 4.68 -10.74
CA HIS A 100 2.52 4.74 -12.19
C HIS A 100 3.73 4.08 -12.84
N GLU A 101 3.47 3.12 -13.73
CA GLU A 101 4.50 2.42 -14.48
C GLU A 101 4.90 3.28 -15.68
N ASP A 102 6.21 3.46 -15.90
CA ASP A 102 6.74 4.28 -17.02
C ASP A 102 6.91 3.47 -18.32
N GLY A 103 6.40 2.23 -18.33
CA GLY A 103 6.51 1.28 -19.44
C GLY A 103 7.87 0.60 -19.56
N ALA A 104 8.87 1.00 -18.77
CA ALA A 104 10.21 0.44 -18.80
C ALA A 104 10.52 -0.42 -17.58
N ILE A 105 9.99 -0.05 -16.41
CA ILE A 105 10.09 -0.81 -15.17
C ILE A 105 8.79 -0.71 -14.38
N ASP A 106 8.43 -1.81 -13.74
CA ASP A 106 7.22 -1.90 -12.93
C ASP A 106 7.57 -2.22 -11.48
N LEU A 107 6.71 -1.81 -10.56
CA LEU A 107 6.82 -2.24 -9.17
C LEU A 107 6.53 -3.74 -9.10
N ARG A 108 7.49 -4.52 -8.60
CA ARG A 108 7.38 -5.99 -8.47
C ARG A 108 7.02 -6.40 -7.06
N ARG A 109 7.62 -5.74 -6.07
CA ARG A 109 7.54 -6.11 -4.67
C ARG A 109 7.79 -4.92 -3.75
N ILE A 110 7.12 -4.92 -2.61
CA ILE A 110 7.37 -4.03 -1.49
C ILE A 110 7.69 -4.91 -0.29
N ASP A 111 8.87 -4.70 0.30
CA ASP A 111 9.27 -5.38 1.54
C ASP A 111 9.62 -4.34 2.59
N GLY A 112 9.16 -4.50 3.82
CA GLY A 112 9.53 -3.59 4.89
C GLY A 112 8.75 -3.80 6.16
N ASP A 113 8.88 -2.83 7.03
CA ASP A 113 8.27 -2.83 8.35
C ASP A 113 7.29 -1.65 8.44
N LEU A 114 6.08 -1.94 8.92
CA LEU A 114 5.01 -0.99 9.14
C LEU A 114 4.72 -0.87 10.64
N ILE A 115 4.72 0.36 11.13
CA ILE A 115 4.24 0.72 12.45
C ILE A 115 2.87 1.37 12.29
N TYR A 116 1.89 0.91 13.08
CA TYR A 116 0.56 1.48 13.13
C TYR A 116 0.23 2.00 14.53
N SER A 117 -0.13 3.27 14.62
CA SER A 117 -0.51 3.97 15.84
C SER A 117 -1.90 4.58 15.64
N PRO A 118 -3.01 3.84 15.88
CA PRO A 118 -4.37 4.33 15.65
C PRO A 118 -4.72 5.60 16.43
N ARG A 119 -4.07 5.83 17.57
CA ARG A 119 -4.20 7.03 18.40
C ARG A 119 -2.91 7.26 19.17
N GLU A 120 -2.72 8.49 19.64
CA GLU A 120 -1.58 8.85 20.48
C GLU A 120 -1.49 7.95 21.72
N GLY A 121 -0.27 7.50 22.04
CA GLY A 121 -0.02 6.58 23.16
C GLY A 121 -0.41 5.12 22.92
N LEU A 122 -0.97 4.77 21.76
CA LEU A 122 -1.26 3.39 21.37
C LEU A 122 -0.54 3.06 20.05
N THR A 123 0.65 2.46 20.17
CA THR A 123 1.41 1.94 19.03
C THR A 123 1.34 0.43 19.02
N LEU A 124 0.92 -0.14 17.90
CA LEU A 124 0.87 -1.59 17.73
C LEU A 124 2.26 -2.16 17.45
N PRO A 125 2.45 -3.47 17.68
CA PRO A 125 3.66 -4.16 17.28
C PRO A 125 3.94 -3.97 15.79
N LEU A 126 5.23 -3.93 15.46
CA LEU A 126 5.73 -3.80 14.10
C LEU A 126 5.22 -4.95 13.22
N VAL A 127 4.63 -4.61 12.09
CA VAL A 127 4.08 -5.54 11.11
C VAL A 127 5.04 -5.65 9.94
N LYS A 128 5.46 -6.87 9.61
CA LYS A 128 6.25 -7.12 8.40
C LYS A 128 5.34 -7.13 7.19
N ILE A 129 5.70 -6.33 6.19
CA ILE A 129 4.99 -6.23 4.91
C ILE A 129 5.86 -6.87 3.85
N MET A 130 5.27 -7.77 3.06
CA MET A 130 5.90 -8.43 1.92
C MET A 130 4.85 -8.60 0.83
N GLU A 131 4.61 -7.52 0.08
CA GLU A 131 3.55 -7.47 -0.91
C GLU A 131 4.11 -7.56 -2.33
N ARG A 132 3.47 -8.40 -3.15
CA ARG A 132 3.85 -8.67 -4.53
C ARG A 132 2.78 -8.11 -5.45
N ALA A 133 3.17 -7.26 -6.40
CA ALA A 133 2.25 -6.63 -7.34
C ALA A 133 1.96 -7.51 -8.57
N TRP A 134 1.77 -8.83 -8.37
CA TRP A 134 1.51 -9.80 -9.43
C TRP A 134 0.05 -10.25 -9.39
N ILE A 135 -0.52 -10.56 -10.56
CA ILE A 135 -1.79 -11.29 -10.70
C ILE A 135 -1.46 -12.77 -10.88
#